data_AF-A0A9E3SC44-F1
#
_entry.id   AF-A0A9E3SC44-F1
#
_cell.length_a   1.000
_cell.length_b   1.000
_cell.length_c   1.000
_cell.angle_alpha   90.00
_cell.angle_beta   90.00
_cell.angle_gamma   90.00
#
_symmetry.space_group_name_H-M   'P 1'
#
loop_
_entity.id
_entity.type
_entity.pdbx_description
1 polymer ?
#
loop_
_entity_poly.entity_id
_entity_poly.type
_entity_poly.pdbx_seq_one_letter_code
_entity_poly.pdbx_strand_id
1 'polypeptide(L)'
;MGLVIFLAMGLYLLISLGVVAGAIVYAKKHGKSAKKWGWGVALVMYLIPFWDWLPTVATHQYYCAKDSGFWVYKTVDQWKAENPGVMETLVYKKDMPYRQTRYGNETVLNQRFLFVYKHEGPLPLNRWRTETEIRDRKNGEVIAREIAFSTSQERRQAGWSGWKFWLDSEHCSIENHRDQGSLNQITTQVEGAKK
;
A
#
# COMPACT_ATOMS: atom_id res chain seq x y z
N MET A 1 22.23 5.15 3.12
CA MET A 1 21.32 6.09 2.43
C MET A 1 20.54 6.99 3.39
N GLY A 2 19.98 6.47 4.49
CA GLY A 2 19.24 7.30 5.47
C GLY A 2 20.00 8.54 5.96
N LEU A 3 21.28 8.40 6.35
CA LEU A 3 22.11 9.52 6.81
C LEU A 3 22.31 10.62 5.74
N VAL A 4 22.43 10.24 4.46
CA VAL A 4 22.55 11.19 3.34
C VAL A 4 21.25 11.98 3.16
N ILE A 5 20.11 11.32 3.30
CA ILE A 5 18.79 11.98 3.22
C ILE A 5 18.63 12.99 4.37
N PHE A 6 19.00 12.62 5.60
CA PHE A 6 18.96 13.55 6.73
C PHE A 6 19.89 14.76 6.55
N LEU A 7 21.11 14.54 6.03
CA LEU A 7 22.02 15.64 5.70
C LEU A 7 21.44 16.56 4.62
N ALA A 8 20.85 16.01 3.56
CA ALA A 8 20.21 16.78 2.51
C ALA A 8 19.00 17.57 3.03
N MET A 9 18.16 16.96 3.87
CA MET A 9 17.03 17.64 4.53
C MET A 9 17.51 18.75 5.47
N GLY A 10 18.58 18.51 6.23
CA GLY A 10 19.19 19.51 7.10
C GLY A 10 19.73 20.70 6.32
N LEU A 11 20.48 20.43 5.23
CA LEU A 11 20.98 21.48 4.34
C LEU A 11 19.84 22.27 3.69
N TYR A 12 18.81 21.58 3.21
CA TYR A 12 17.62 22.21 2.65
C TYR A 12 16.91 23.12 3.66
N LEU A 13 16.79 22.69 4.91
CA LEU A 13 16.20 23.48 5.98
C LEU A 13 17.03 24.75 6.24
N LEU A 14 18.36 24.64 6.31
CA LEU A 14 19.25 25.80 6.49
C LEU A 14 19.13 26.79 5.32
N ILE A 15 19.11 26.30 4.09
CA ILE A 15 18.89 27.14 2.89
C ILE A 15 17.53 27.83 2.98
N SER A 16 16.47 27.09 3.33
CA SER A 16 15.11 27.62 3.46
C SER A 16 15.03 28.74 4.49
N LEU A 17 15.65 28.57 5.65
CA LEU A 17 15.72 29.61 6.68
C LEU A 17 16.48 30.84 6.19
N GLY A 18 17.60 30.66 5.49
CA GLY A 18 18.37 31.75 4.89
C GLY A 18 17.56 32.53 3.84
N VAL A 19 16.84 31.83 2.96
CA VAL A 19 15.98 32.43 1.93
C VAL A 19 14.83 33.22 2.56
N VAL A 20 14.16 32.67 3.58
CA VAL A 20 13.10 33.37 4.31
C VAL A 20 13.63 34.61 5.04
N ALA A 21 14.77 34.50 5.73
CA ALA A 21 15.40 35.63 6.41
C ALA A 21 15.80 36.74 5.40
N GLY A 22 16.39 36.35 4.27
CA GLY A 22 16.72 37.27 3.17
C GLY A 22 15.49 37.99 2.62
N ALA A 23 14.39 37.26 2.41
CA ALA A 23 13.13 37.85 1.97
C ALA A 23 12.55 38.85 2.98
N ILE A 24 12.66 38.57 4.28
CA ILE A 24 12.24 39.48 5.35
C ILE A 24 13.10 40.75 5.36
N VAL A 25 14.43 40.63 5.28
CA VAL A 25 15.35 41.78 5.23
C VAL A 25 15.10 42.62 3.99
N TYR A 26 14.93 41.99 2.83
CA TYR A 26 14.60 42.65 1.57
C TYR A 26 13.28 43.44 1.69
N ALA A 27 12.23 42.82 2.23
CA ALA A 27 10.94 43.46 2.41
C ALA A 27 11.03 44.68 3.35
N LYS A 28 11.74 44.56 4.49
CA LYS A 28 11.97 45.69 5.41
C LYS A 28 12.69 46.84 4.73
N LYS A 29 13.73 46.57 3.95
CA LYS A 29 14.53 47.59 3.24
C LYS A 29 13.73 48.35 2.17
N HIS A 30 12.71 47.72 1.58
CA HIS A 30 11.89 48.31 0.51
C HIS A 30 10.51 48.79 1.01
N GLY A 31 10.33 48.96 2.33
CA GLY A 31 9.06 49.42 2.91
C GLY A 31 7.89 48.45 2.71
N LYS A 32 8.16 47.18 2.38
CA LYS A 32 7.14 46.13 2.18
C LYS A 32 6.86 45.41 3.50
N SER A 33 5.70 44.75 3.58
CA SER A 33 5.33 43.95 4.76
C SER A 33 6.23 42.73 4.92
N ALA A 34 7.13 42.78 5.91
CA ALA A 34 7.99 41.67 6.30
C ALA A 34 7.21 40.38 6.59
N LYS A 35 6.04 40.50 7.23
CA LYS A 35 5.17 39.36 7.57
C LYS A 35 4.65 38.65 6.32
N LYS A 36 4.12 39.41 5.35
CA LYS A 36 3.56 38.82 4.11
C LYS A 36 4.65 38.14 3.27
N TRP A 37 5.81 38.78 3.14
CA TRP A 37 6.94 38.22 2.37
C TRP A 37 7.55 37.00 3.06
N GLY A 38 7.76 37.05 4.38
CA GLY A 38 8.28 35.92 5.14
C GLY A 38 7.37 34.69 5.04
N TRP A 39 6.06 34.85 5.28
CA TRP A 39 5.10 33.74 5.15
C TRP A 39 4.96 33.22 3.72
N GLY A 40 4.93 34.11 2.72
CA GLY A 40 4.82 33.71 1.32
C GLY A 40 6.02 32.87 0.87
N VAL A 41 7.24 33.30 1.20
CA VAL A 41 8.46 32.53 0.87
C VAL A 41 8.53 31.24 1.69
N ALA A 42 8.17 31.27 2.97
CA ALA A 42 8.12 30.06 3.80
C ALA A 42 7.15 29.02 3.23
N LEU A 43 5.98 29.44 2.74
CA LEU A 43 5.02 28.57 2.09
C LEU A 43 5.57 27.97 0.79
N VAL A 44 6.25 28.76 -0.06
CA VAL A 44 6.88 28.26 -1.28
C VAL A 44 7.95 27.23 -0.95
N MET A 45 8.82 27.50 0.02
CA MET A 45 9.83 26.55 0.47
C MET A 45 9.18 25.28 1.04
N TYR A 46 8.10 25.38 1.82
CA TYR A 46 7.36 24.20 2.28
C TYR A 46 6.78 23.37 1.13
N LEU A 47 6.21 24.02 0.11
CA LEU A 47 5.58 23.30 -1.00
C LEU A 47 6.58 22.54 -1.88
N ILE A 48 7.84 22.95 -2.03
CA ILE A 48 8.80 22.25 -2.90
C ILE A 48 8.91 20.74 -2.57
N PRO A 49 9.18 20.32 -1.32
CA PRO A 49 9.21 18.90 -0.96
C PRO A 49 7.82 18.28 -0.72
N PHE A 50 6.82 19.08 -0.34
CA PHE A 50 5.52 18.60 0.15
C PHE A 50 4.32 18.87 -0.78
N TRP A 51 4.54 19.36 -2.01
CA TRP A 51 3.45 19.73 -2.92
C TRP A 51 2.50 18.58 -3.22
N ASP A 52 3.00 17.34 -3.23
CA ASP A 52 2.24 16.14 -3.54
C ASP A 52 1.64 15.46 -2.31
N TRP A 53 1.87 15.98 -1.10
CA TRP A 53 1.37 15.35 0.12
C TRP A 53 -0.16 15.31 0.16
N LEU A 54 -0.81 16.47 0.01
CA LEU A 54 -2.27 16.57 -0.02
C LEU A 54 -2.92 15.70 -1.11
N PRO A 55 -2.52 15.80 -2.40
CA PRO A 55 -3.16 14.99 -3.44
C PRO A 55 -2.89 13.49 -3.23
N THR A 56 -1.72 13.09 -2.73
CA THR A 56 -1.40 11.68 -2.47
C THR A 56 -2.32 11.11 -1.38
N VAL A 57 -2.44 11.81 -0.24
CA VAL A 57 -3.30 11.40 0.88
C VAL A 57 -4.77 11.35 0.44
N ALA A 58 -5.26 12.40 -0.23
CA ALA A 58 -6.65 12.45 -0.69
C ALA A 58 -6.97 11.33 -1.68
N THR A 59 -6.06 11.07 -2.63
CA THR A 59 -6.29 10.01 -3.61
C THR A 59 -6.17 8.63 -2.99
N HIS A 60 -5.25 8.41 -2.05
CA HIS A 60 -5.20 7.15 -1.30
C HIS A 60 -6.50 6.88 -0.55
N GLN A 61 -7.01 7.88 0.19
CA GLN A 61 -8.30 7.77 0.88
C GLN A 61 -9.45 7.47 -0.08
N TYR A 62 -9.48 8.11 -1.27
CA TYR A 62 -10.50 7.84 -2.29
C TYR A 62 -10.48 6.38 -2.75
N TYR A 63 -9.31 5.85 -3.11
CA TYR A 63 -9.21 4.45 -3.58
C TYR A 63 -9.45 3.45 -2.46
N CYS A 64 -8.99 3.75 -1.24
CA CYS A 64 -9.33 2.95 -0.07
C CYS A 64 -10.84 2.90 0.17
N ALA A 65 -11.52 4.04 0.14
CA ALA A 65 -12.97 4.10 0.36
C ALA A 65 -13.79 3.46 -0.77
N LYS A 66 -13.28 3.52 -2.02
CA LYS A 66 -14.04 3.10 -3.20
C LYS A 66 -13.78 1.65 -3.61
N ASP A 67 -12.51 1.27 -3.69
CA ASP A 67 -12.06 0.06 -4.38
C ASP A 67 -11.38 -0.95 -3.45
N SER A 68 -11.03 -0.56 -2.22
CA SER A 68 -10.49 -1.49 -1.23
C SER A 68 -11.60 -2.25 -0.52
N GLY A 69 -11.25 -3.43 0.00
CA GLY A 69 -12.19 -4.24 0.73
C GLY A 69 -11.82 -5.71 0.76
N PHE A 70 -12.65 -6.44 1.48
CA PHE A 70 -12.58 -7.89 1.59
C PHE A 70 -13.94 -8.45 1.18
N TRP A 71 -13.93 -9.45 0.30
CA TRP A 71 -15.13 -10.10 -0.21
C TRP A 71 -14.98 -11.61 -0.09
N VAL A 72 -15.96 -12.23 0.55
CA VAL A 72 -16.12 -13.69 0.58
C VAL A 72 -17.22 -14.05 -0.41
N TYR A 73 -16.82 -14.59 -1.56
CA TYR A 73 -17.77 -15.04 -2.59
C TYR A 73 -18.37 -16.41 -2.24
N LYS A 74 -17.59 -17.24 -1.56
CA LYS A 74 -18.02 -18.56 -1.07
C LYS A 74 -17.41 -18.84 0.29
N THR A 75 -18.24 -19.19 1.27
CA THR A 75 -17.73 -19.58 2.60
C THR A 75 -17.07 -20.94 2.52
N VAL A 76 -16.14 -21.22 3.44
CA VAL A 76 -15.46 -22.53 3.50
C VAL A 76 -16.47 -23.66 3.73
N ASP A 77 -17.49 -23.43 4.55
CA ASP A 77 -18.51 -24.44 4.84
C ASP A 77 -19.44 -24.70 3.65
N GLN A 78 -19.81 -23.67 2.90
CA GLN A 78 -20.52 -23.86 1.63
C GLN A 78 -19.66 -24.65 0.64
N TRP A 79 -18.37 -24.34 0.54
CA TRP A 79 -17.46 -25.08 -0.34
C TRP A 79 -17.33 -26.55 0.06
N LYS A 80 -17.26 -26.86 1.36
CA LYS A 80 -17.24 -28.24 1.89
C LYS A 80 -18.54 -28.99 1.57
N ALA A 81 -19.69 -28.33 1.70
CA ALA A 81 -20.98 -28.94 1.36
C ALA A 81 -21.06 -29.32 -0.13
N GLU A 82 -20.46 -28.52 -1.01
CA GLU A 82 -20.37 -28.81 -2.45
C GLU A 82 -19.28 -29.85 -2.80
N ASN A 83 -18.30 -30.07 -1.91
CA ASN A 83 -17.17 -30.98 -2.12
C ASN A 83 -17.01 -31.93 -0.90
N PRO A 84 -17.98 -32.80 -0.62
CA PRO A 84 -17.97 -33.63 0.59
C PRO A 84 -16.76 -34.58 0.60
N GLY A 85 -16.06 -34.65 1.74
CA GLY A 85 -14.92 -35.54 1.95
C GLY A 85 -13.60 -35.08 1.30
N VAL A 86 -13.59 -33.96 0.55
CA VAL A 86 -12.37 -33.46 -0.09
C VAL A 86 -11.48 -32.76 0.91
N MET A 87 -12.05 -31.97 1.82
CA MET A 87 -11.31 -31.11 2.74
C MET A 87 -10.36 -31.90 3.64
N GLU A 88 -10.80 -33.08 4.09
CA GLU A 88 -10.08 -33.99 4.98
C GLU A 88 -8.87 -34.64 4.27
N THR A 89 -8.89 -34.68 2.93
CA THR A 89 -7.78 -35.21 2.12
C THR A 89 -6.72 -34.16 1.79
N LEU A 90 -7.02 -32.88 1.99
CA LEU A 90 -6.10 -31.79 1.67
C LEU A 90 -4.93 -31.77 2.64
N VAL A 91 -3.73 -31.72 2.07
CA VAL A 91 -2.48 -31.64 2.82
C VAL A 91 -1.79 -30.35 2.45
N TYR A 92 -1.45 -29.57 3.47
CA TYR A 92 -0.71 -28.33 3.30
C TYR A 92 0.64 -28.59 2.63
N LYS A 93 0.93 -27.83 1.57
CA LYS A 93 2.21 -27.92 0.85
C LYS A 93 3.23 -26.97 1.45
N LYS A 94 4.12 -27.49 2.29
CA LYS A 94 5.18 -26.71 2.95
C LYS A 94 6.16 -26.05 1.98
N ASP A 95 6.39 -26.66 0.83
CA ASP A 95 7.23 -26.12 -0.24
C ASP A 95 6.60 -24.91 -0.95
N MET A 96 5.30 -24.67 -0.76
CA MET A 96 4.53 -23.52 -1.28
C MET A 96 5.01 -23.09 -2.68
N PRO A 97 4.93 -23.98 -3.68
CA PRO A 97 5.56 -23.74 -4.96
C PRO A 97 4.97 -22.49 -5.60
N TYR A 98 5.86 -21.55 -5.89
CA TYR A 98 5.57 -20.26 -6.47
C TYR A 98 5.59 -20.34 -8.00
N ARG A 99 4.58 -19.75 -8.65
CA ARG A 99 4.49 -19.64 -10.10
C ARG A 99 4.09 -18.24 -10.49
N GLN A 100 4.87 -17.61 -11.35
CA GLN A 100 4.46 -16.38 -12.00
C GLN A 100 3.59 -16.73 -13.22
N THR A 101 2.38 -16.18 -13.27
CA THR A 101 1.43 -16.40 -14.36
C THR A 101 1.00 -15.08 -14.99
N ARG A 102 0.22 -15.16 -16.07
CA ARG A 102 -0.43 -13.99 -16.68
C ARG A 102 -1.42 -13.30 -15.73
N TYR A 103 -1.94 -14.01 -14.74
CA TYR A 103 -2.95 -13.53 -13.79
C TYR A 103 -2.34 -13.03 -12.48
N GLY A 104 -1.02 -13.07 -12.32
CA GLY A 104 -0.32 -12.71 -11.08
C GLY A 104 0.59 -13.83 -10.57
N ASN A 105 1.06 -13.66 -9.35
CA ASN A 105 1.91 -14.62 -8.68
C ASN A 105 1.03 -15.63 -7.92
N GLU A 106 1.13 -16.90 -8.26
CA GLU A 106 0.36 -17.97 -7.65
C GLU A 106 1.24 -18.79 -6.70
N THR A 107 0.75 -18.99 -5.49
CA THR A 107 1.32 -19.90 -4.50
C THR A 107 0.34 -21.03 -4.26
N VAL A 108 0.80 -22.27 -4.43
CA VAL A 108 -0.06 -23.44 -4.20
C VAL A 108 -0.12 -23.74 -2.70
N LEU A 109 -1.31 -23.60 -2.10
CA LEU A 109 -1.52 -23.89 -0.67
C LEU A 109 -1.62 -25.41 -0.44
N ASN A 110 -2.36 -26.10 -1.31
CA ASN A 110 -2.52 -27.55 -1.30
C ASN A 110 -2.96 -28.07 -2.68
N GLN A 111 -3.50 -29.28 -2.76
CA GLN A 111 -3.95 -29.89 -4.01
C GLN A 111 -5.08 -29.09 -4.69
N ARG A 112 -5.84 -28.29 -3.92
CA ARG A 112 -7.09 -27.69 -4.36
C ARG A 112 -7.10 -26.16 -4.35
N PHE A 113 -6.43 -25.51 -3.42
CA PHE A 113 -6.46 -24.05 -3.31
C PHE A 113 -5.15 -23.40 -3.74
N LEU A 114 -5.30 -22.27 -4.43
CA LEU A 114 -4.24 -21.36 -4.84
C LEU A 114 -4.41 -20.04 -4.09
N PHE A 115 -3.30 -19.48 -3.68
CA PHE A 115 -3.21 -18.10 -3.22
C PHE A 115 -2.64 -17.28 -4.37
N VAL A 116 -3.41 -16.34 -4.92
CA VAL A 116 -3.00 -15.51 -6.05
C VAL A 116 -2.75 -14.10 -5.55
N TYR A 117 -1.54 -13.60 -5.78
CA TYR A 117 -1.11 -12.25 -5.43
C TYR A 117 -0.87 -11.45 -6.70
N LYS A 118 -1.61 -10.36 -6.85
CA LYS A 118 -1.48 -9.40 -7.94
C LYS A 118 -1.00 -8.09 -7.36
N HIS A 119 -0.03 -7.51 -8.05
CA HIS A 119 0.55 -6.25 -7.65
C HIS A 119 0.62 -5.34 -8.87
N GLU A 120 -0.10 -4.22 -8.80
CA GLU A 120 -0.30 -3.30 -9.91
C GLU A 120 0.18 -1.90 -9.52
N GLY A 121 1.04 -1.32 -10.35
CA GLY A 121 1.50 0.06 -10.19
C GLY A 121 2.79 0.37 -10.96
N PRO A 122 3.32 1.60 -10.81
CA PRO A 122 2.74 2.67 -10.00
C PRO A 122 1.51 3.31 -10.68
N LEU A 123 0.42 3.43 -9.93
CA LEU A 123 -0.72 4.30 -10.25
C LEU A 123 -0.33 5.78 -10.02
N PRO A 124 -1.07 6.77 -10.56
CA PRO A 124 -0.75 8.19 -10.38
C PRO A 124 -0.51 8.56 -8.92
N LEU A 125 0.44 9.46 -8.62
CA LEU A 125 0.82 9.81 -7.24
C LEU A 125 1.43 8.64 -6.43
N ASN A 126 2.20 7.77 -7.10
CA ASN A 126 2.97 6.68 -6.47
C ASN A 126 2.12 5.77 -5.57
N ARG A 127 0.98 5.34 -6.09
CA ARG A 127 0.09 4.39 -5.42
C ARG A 127 0.24 3.02 -6.01
N TRP A 128 0.10 2.01 -5.17
CA TRP A 128 0.14 0.63 -5.60
C TRP A 128 -1.14 -0.06 -5.16
N ARG A 129 -1.62 -0.95 -6.02
CA ARG A 129 -2.77 -1.79 -5.74
C ARG A 129 -2.27 -3.21 -5.55
N THR A 130 -2.63 -3.77 -4.41
CA THR A 130 -2.39 -5.16 -4.08
C THR A 130 -3.73 -5.87 -4.05
N GLU A 131 -3.86 -6.92 -4.85
CA GLU A 131 -5.04 -7.78 -4.87
C GLU A 131 -4.61 -9.20 -4.55
N THR A 132 -5.28 -9.79 -3.56
CA THR A 132 -4.99 -11.12 -3.08
C THR A 132 -6.24 -11.96 -3.16
N GLU A 133 -6.15 -13.14 -3.77
CA GLU A 133 -7.29 -14.04 -3.98
C GLU A 133 -6.96 -15.44 -3.45
N ILE A 134 -7.97 -16.09 -2.85
CA ILE A 134 -7.97 -17.55 -2.66
C ILE A 134 -8.83 -18.13 -3.75
N ARG A 135 -8.26 -19.00 -4.57
CA ARG A 135 -8.92 -19.59 -5.74
C ARG A 135 -8.93 -21.11 -5.65
N ASP A 136 -10.06 -21.70 -5.97
CA ASP A 136 -10.17 -23.14 -6.22
C ASP A 136 -9.54 -23.46 -7.58
N ARG A 137 -8.53 -24.33 -7.58
CA ARG A 137 -7.76 -24.74 -8.75
C ARG A 137 -8.57 -25.59 -9.75
N LYS A 138 -9.58 -26.35 -9.29
CA LYS A 138 -10.32 -27.28 -10.16
C LYS A 138 -11.25 -26.53 -11.11
N ASN A 139 -11.98 -25.56 -10.60
CA ASN A 139 -13.00 -24.81 -11.36
C ASN A 139 -12.59 -23.35 -11.61
N GLY A 140 -11.50 -22.88 -11.01
CA GLY A 140 -11.04 -21.50 -11.13
C GLY A 140 -11.87 -20.51 -10.30
N GLU A 141 -12.74 -20.97 -9.40
CA GLU A 141 -13.63 -20.11 -8.63
C GLU A 141 -12.87 -19.34 -7.53
N VAL A 142 -13.16 -18.05 -7.38
CA VAL A 142 -12.58 -17.23 -6.31
C VAL A 142 -13.42 -17.43 -5.05
N ILE A 143 -12.79 -17.91 -3.98
CA ILE A 143 -13.42 -18.14 -2.68
C ILE A 143 -13.48 -16.82 -1.90
N ALA A 144 -12.35 -16.12 -1.86
CA ALA A 144 -12.21 -14.83 -1.20
C ALA A 144 -11.25 -13.93 -1.96
N ARG A 145 -11.49 -12.62 -1.91
CA ARG A 145 -10.64 -11.58 -2.48
C ARG A 145 -10.44 -10.47 -1.47
N GLU A 146 -9.21 -9.98 -1.39
CA GLU A 146 -8.84 -8.78 -0.67
C GLU A 146 -8.19 -7.81 -1.65
N ILE A 147 -8.61 -6.55 -1.64
CA ILE A 147 -7.96 -5.46 -2.38
C ILE A 147 -7.51 -4.42 -1.36
N ALA A 148 -6.23 -4.07 -1.40
CA ALA A 148 -5.63 -3.02 -0.61
C ALA A 148 -4.85 -2.06 -1.51
N PHE A 149 -4.73 -0.82 -1.06
CA PHE A 149 -3.84 0.16 -1.67
C PHE A 149 -2.76 0.54 -0.70
N SER A 150 -1.59 0.88 -1.24
CA SER A 150 -0.51 1.50 -0.49
C SER A 150 -0.07 2.80 -1.16
N THR A 151 0.45 3.72 -0.36
CA THR A 151 1.23 4.85 -0.82
C THR A 151 2.67 4.66 -0.39
N SER A 152 3.57 4.81 -1.34
CA SER A 152 5.03 4.95 -1.22
C SER A 152 5.67 4.23 -2.38
N GLN A 153 6.97 4.42 -2.54
CA GLN A 153 7.72 3.53 -3.41
C GLN A 153 8.12 2.34 -2.55
N GLU A 154 7.58 1.17 -2.87
CA GLU A 154 7.59 -0.09 -2.09
C GLU A 154 8.94 -0.50 -1.49
N ARG A 155 10.03 0.10 -1.96
CA ARG A 155 11.39 -0.18 -1.51
C ARG A 155 11.89 0.95 -0.63
N ARG A 156 11.52 0.90 0.67
CA ARG A 156 12.15 1.72 1.74
C ARG A 156 13.68 1.70 1.69
N GLN A 157 14.28 0.64 1.14
CA GLN A 157 15.73 0.45 1.05
C GLN A 157 16.35 0.86 -0.30
N ALA A 158 15.57 1.14 -1.36
CA ALA A 158 16.11 1.38 -2.70
C ALA A 158 16.29 2.88 -3.02
N GLY A 159 17.27 3.54 -2.39
CA GLY A 159 17.82 4.81 -2.86
C GLY A 159 16.78 5.93 -3.09
N TRP A 160 16.77 6.49 -4.30
CA TRP A 160 15.89 7.60 -4.73
C TRP A 160 14.39 7.26 -4.76
N SER A 161 14.01 6.01 -4.49
CA SER A 161 12.59 5.62 -4.45
C SER A 161 11.96 5.85 -3.06
N GLY A 162 12.69 5.59 -1.98
CA GLY A 162 12.15 5.64 -0.61
C GLY A 162 12.30 6.97 0.14
N TRP A 163 12.70 8.07 -0.52
CA TRP A 163 13.04 9.30 0.20
C TRP A 163 11.83 10.07 0.76
N LYS A 164 10.64 9.92 0.15
CA LYS A 164 9.39 10.52 0.66
C LYS A 164 8.72 9.60 1.68
N PHE A 165 9.43 9.23 2.74
CA PHE A 165 8.92 8.35 3.79
C PHE A 165 7.69 8.91 4.51
N TRP A 166 7.48 10.22 4.48
CA TRP A 166 6.29 10.88 5.03
C TRP A 166 5.00 10.67 4.20
N LEU A 167 5.11 10.06 3.01
CA LEU A 167 3.97 9.61 2.20
C LEU A 167 3.68 8.12 2.36
N ASP A 168 4.37 7.44 3.27
CA ASP A 168 4.27 5.99 3.40
C ASP A 168 3.00 5.57 4.15
N SER A 169 2.19 4.78 3.47
CA SER A 169 0.99 4.13 4.01
C SER A 169 0.93 2.74 3.39
N GLU A 170 1.26 1.71 4.19
CA GLU A 170 1.38 0.34 3.69
C GLU A 170 0.02 -0.28 3.33
N HIS A 171 -1.04 0.12 4.03
CA HIS A 171 -2.37 -0.45 3.87
C HIS A 171 -3.45 0.61 4.07
N CYS A 172 -4.59 0.41 3.40
CA CYS A 172 -5.82 1.09 3.77
C CYS A 172 -6.16 0.75 5.23
N SER A 173 -6.55 1.73 6.05
CA SER A 173 -7.09 1.44 7.37
C SER A 173 -8.38 0.64 7.21
N ILE A 174 -8.33 -0.66 7.47
CA ILE A 174 -9.47 -1.57 7.44
C ILE A 174 -10.35 -1.30 8.68
N GLU A 175 -10.85 -0.07 8.84
CA GLU A 175 -11.82 0.25 9.90
C GLU A 175 -13.27 0.04 9.43
N ASN A 176 -13.52 -0.20 8.13
CA ASN A 176 -14.87 -0.09 7.57
C ASN A 176 -15.39 -1.26 6.72
N HIS A 177 -14.76 -2.44 6.71
CA HIS A 177 -15.35 -3.60 6.02
C HIS A 177 -16.01 -4.57 6.99
N ARG A 178 -17.34 -4.69 6.80
CA ARG A 178 -18.38 -5.23 7.67
C ARG A 178 -18.41 -6.75 7.85
N ASP A 179 -17.39 -7.49 7.43
CA ASP A 179 -17.37 -8.94 7.57
C ASP A 179 -16.26 -9.36 8.52
N GLN A 180 -16.63 -10.09 9.58
CA GLN A 180 -15.75 -10.61 10.63
C GLN A 180 -14.81 -11.71 10.11
N GLY A 181 -13.95 -11.38 9.15
CA GLY A 181 -13.00 -12.31 8.54
C GLY A 181 -11.77 -11.59 8.02
N SER A 182 -10.61 -12.24 8.10
CA SER A 182 -9.43 -11.83 7.34
C SER A 182 -9.08 -12.89 6.30
N LEU A 183 -8.42 -12.49 5.21
CA LEU A 183 -7.93 -13.43 4.22
C LEU A 183 -7.02 -14.50 4.86
N ASN A 184 -6.28 -14.14 5.91
CA ASN A 184 -5.47 -15.07 6.69
C ASN A 184 -6.32 -16.14 7.42
N GLN A 185 -7.47 -15.76 7.96
CA GLN A 185 -8.37 -16.73 8.60
C GLN A 185 -8.92 -17.73 7.59
N ILE A 186 -9.36 -17.28 6.41
CA ILE A 186 -9.83 -18.18 5.35
C ILE A 186 -8.69 -19.06 4.85
N THR A 187 -7.51 -18.48 4.61
CA THR A 187 -6.30 -19.23 4.21
C THR A 187 -6.05 -20.37 5.20
N THR A 188 -6.03 -20.08 6.50
CA THR A 188 -5.79 -21.09 7.55
C THR A 188 -6.85 -22.20 7.52
N GLN A 189 -8.11 -21.87 7.26
CA GLN A 189 -9.19 -22.85 7.16
C GLN A 189 -9.09 -23.73 5.92
N VAL A 190 -8.50 -23.25 4.83
CA VAL A 190 -8.41 -23.99 3.55
C VAL A 190 -7.06 -24.69 3.36
N GLU A 191 -6.03 -24.40 4.15
CA GLU A 191 -4.68 -24.97 4.04
C GLU A 191 -4.65 -26.51 4.17
N GLY A 192 -5.59 -27.09 4.94
CA GLY A 192 -5.66 -28.53 5.19
C GLY A 192 -4.73 -29.00 6.31
N ALA A 193 -4.52 -30.31 6.41
CA ALA A 193 -3.68 -30.89 7.46
C ALA A 193 -2.20 -30.51 7.26
N LYS A 194 -1.56 -30.02 8.32
CA LYS A 194 -0.11 -29.77 8.38
C LYS A 194 0.56 -31.06 8.86
N LYS A 195 1.21 -31.78 7.94
CA LYS A 195 1.98 -33.00 8.21
C LYS A 195 3.48 -32.72 8.10
#